data_AF-A0A6J3C5R8-F1
#
_entry.id   AF-A0A6J3C5R8-F1
#
_cell.length_a   1.000
_cell.length_b   1.000
_cell.length_c   1.000
_cell.angle_alpha   90.00
_cell.angle_beta   90.00
_cell.angle_gamma   90.00
#
_symmetry.space_group_name_H-M   'P 1'
#
loop_
_entity.id
_entity.type
_entity.pdbx_description
1 polymer ?
#
loop_
_entity_poly.entity_id
_entity_poly.type
_entity_poly.pdbx_seq_one_letter_code
_entity_poly.pdbx_strand_id
1 'polypeptide(L)'
;MAARLCIMIHLLEETKIEDDYKKRRLTRQLRNTRTILRDVDYIRHYRLSEDLINMLESELAPYMPVCRRSGGLSLRLKILCTLSFLANGSYQKLIGNNLDTLISQPSASRAIHQVIDALNNINIVQKYIRFPQNS
;
A
#
# COMPACT_ATOMS: atom_id res chain seq x y z
N MET A 1 10.10 -46.86 -9.34
CA MET A 1 8.97 -45.90 -9.37
C MET A 1 9.06 -44.83 -8.27
N ALA A 2 9.26 -45.20 -6.99
CA ALA A 2 9.29 -44.26 -5.87
C ALA A 2 10.41 -43.19 -5.93
N ALA A 3 11.64 -43.55 -6.33
CA ALA A 3 12.76 -42.62 -6.40
C ALA A 3 12.54 -41.46 -7.40
N ARG A 4 11.91 -41.76 -8.55
CA ARG A 4 11.60 -40.75 -9.58
C ARG A 4 10.54 -39.76 -9.10
N LEU A 5 9.55 -40.23 -8.32
CA LEU A 5 8.53 -39.38 -7.73
C LEU A 5 9.11 -38.45 -6.65
N CYS A 6 9.98 -38.97 -5.76
CA CYS A 6 10.66 -38.15 -4.76
C CYS A 6 11.52 -37.05 -5.40
N ILE A 7 12.28 -37.38 -6.44
CA ILE A 7 13.09 -36.39 -7.17
C ILE A 7 12.19 -35.32 -7.79
N MET A 8 11.07 -35.72 -8.38
CA MET A 8 10.15 -34.75 -9.01
C MET A 8 9.50 -33.82 -7.98
N ILE A 9 9.09 -34.33 -6.81
CA ILE A 9 8.54 -33.50 -5.71
C ILE A 9 9.60 -32.52 -5.21
N HIS A 10 10.83 -32.99 -5.00
CA HIS A 10 11.92 -32.13 -4.52
C HIS A 10 12.24 -31.00 -5.53
N LEU A 11 12.32 -31.32 -6.81
CA LEU A 11 12.52 -30.33 -7.88
C LEU A 11 11.35 -29.32 -7.96
N LEU A 12 10.11 -29.77 -7.77
CA LEU A 12 8.94 -28.89 -7.72
C LEU A 12 8.96 -27.96 -6.50
N GLU A 13 9.43 -28.43 -5.35
CA GLU A 13 9.60 -27.59 -4.16
C GLU A 13 10.71 -26.55 -4.36
N GLU A 14 11.86 -26.95 -4.90
CA GLU A 14 12.98 -26.04 -5.18
C GLU A 14 12.59 -24.95 -6.18
N THR A 15 11.94 -25.32 -7.29
CA THR A 15 11.47 -24.35 -8.29
C THR A 15 10.45 -23.37 -7.72
N LYS A 16 9.49 -23.85 -6.92
CA LYS A 16 8.50 -23.00 -6.25
C LYS A 16 9.16 -22.01 -5.27
N ILE A 17 10.16 -22.47 -4.52
CA ILE A 17 10.94 -21.61 -3.62
C ILE A 17 11.64 -20.52 -4.43
N GLU A 18 12.32 -20.88 -5.52
CA GLU A 18 13.05 -19.94 -6.37
C GLU A 18 12.14 -18.89 -7.01
N ASP A 19 10.97 -19.32 -7.50
CA ASP A 19 9.94 -18.44 -8.04
C ASP A 19 9.39 -17.47 -6.99
N ASP A 20 9.14 -17.95 -5.77
CA ASP A 20 8.72 -17.11 -4.65
C ASP A 20 9.79 -16.07 -4.29
N TYR A 21 11.08 -16.43 -4.31
CA TYR A 21 12.18 -15.49 -4.10
C TYR A 21 12.24 -14.42 -5.20
N LYS A 22 12.14 -14.81 -6.47
CA LYS A 22 12.11 -13.90 -7.63
C LYS A 22 10.93 -12.94 -7.52
N LYS A 23 9.74 -13.46 -7.20
CA LYS A 23 8.52 -12.67 -7.01
C LYS A 23 8.69 -11.65 -5.87
N ARG A 24 9.20 -12.07 -4.71
CA ARG A 24 9.44 -11.16 -3.57
C ARG A 24 10.43 -10.04 -3.92
N ARG A 25 11.48 -10.35 -4.67
CA ARG A 25 12.46 -9.36 -5.13
C ARG A 25 11.82 -8.36 -6.08
N LEU A 26 11.06 -8.83 -7.08
CA LEU A 26 10.36 -7.98 -8.03
C LEU A 26 9.33 -7.07 -7.34
N THR A 27 8.52 -7.63 -6.44
CA THR A 27 7.57 -6.87 -5.62
C THR A 27 8.28 -5.75 -4.85
N ARG A 28 9.44 -6.02 -4.23
CA ARG A 28 10.21 -4.98 -3.52
C ARG A 28 10.70 -3.86 -4.46
N GLN A 29 11.14 -4.20 -5.67
CA GLN A 29 11.55 -3.19 -6.66
C GLN A 29 10.36 -2.34 -7.10
N LEU A 30 9.23 -2.98 -7.42
CA LEU A 30 8.02 -2.30 -7.87
C LEU A 30 7.41 -1.40 -6.80
N ARG A 31 7.47 -1.77 -5.50
CA ARG A 31 7.04 -0.90 -4.38
C ARG A 31 7.74 0.45 -4.34
N ASN A 32 9.00 0.50 -4.78
CA ASN A 32 9.82 1.71 -4.78
C ASN A 32 9.71 2.47 -6.12
N THR A 33 9.04 1.89 -7.10
CA THR A 33 8.86 2.53 -8.41
C THR A 33 7.62 3.41 -8.33
N ARG A 34 7.77 4.71 -8.60
CA ARG A 34 6.63 5.61 -8.71
C ARG A 34 5.83 5.19 -9.96
N THR A 35 4.60 4.72 -9.77
CA THR A 35 3.71 4.46 -10.90
C THR A 35 3.34 5.78 -11.55
N ILE A 36 3.82 6.01 -12.77
CA ILE A 36 3.42 7.15 -13.57
C ILE A 36 2.00 6.86 -14.07
N LEU A 37 1.01 7.51 -13.46
CA LEU A 37 -0.38 7.46 -13.87
C LEU A 37 -0.79 8.84 -14.38
N ARG A 38 -1.82 8.92 -15.24
CA ARG A 38 -2.41 10.22 -15.60
C ARG A 38 -3.23 10.71 -14.41
N ASP A 39 -3.41 12.02 -14.25
CA ASP A 39 -4.21 12.58 -13.15
C ASP A 39 -5.65 12.03 -13.09
N VAL A 40 -6.25 11.76 -14.25
CA VAL A 40 -7.58 11.15 -14.34
C VAL A 40 -7.62 9.78 -13.65
N ASP A 41 -6.54 9.00 -13.78
CA ASP A 41 -6.43 7.71 -13.12
C ASP A 41 -6.25 7.88 -11.61
N TYR A 42 -5.49 8.88 -11.16
CA TYR A 42 -5.36 9.17 -9.73
C TYR A 42 -6.72 9.49 -9.09
N ILE A 43 -7.48 10.40 -9.70
CA ILE A 43 -8.82 10.77 -9.21
C ILE A 43 -9.75 9.56 -9.23
N ARG A 44 -9.70 8.74 -10.28
CA ARG A 44 -10.54 7.54 -10.39
C ARG A 44 -10.25 6.52 -9.29
N HIS A 45 -8.99 6.25 -8.99
CA HIS A 45 -8.59 5.19 -8.07
C HIS A 45 -8.54 5.65 -6.60
N TYR A 46 -8.14 6.90 -6.36
CA TYR A 46 -7.85 7.43 -5.02
C TYR A 46 -8.74 8.61 -4.62
N ARG A 47 -9.59 9.13 -5.52
CA ARG A 47 -10.44 10.33 -5.32
C ARG A 47 -9.68 11.63 -5.11
N LEU A 48 -8.36 11.62 -5.33
CA LEU A 48 -7.46 12.76 -5.21
C LEU A 48 -6.55 12.80 -6.44
N SER A 49 -6.13 14.01 -6.86
CA SER A 49 -5.09 14.19 -7.89
C SER A 49 -3.70 13.83 -7.34
N GLU A 50 -2.71 13.70 -8.22
CA GLU A 50 -1.35 13.40 -7.79
C GLU A 50 -0.79 14.50 -6.85
N ASP A 51 -1.07 15.77 -7.15
CA ASP A 51 -0.61 16.91 -6.36
C ASP A 51 -1.21 16.92 -4.95
N LEU A 52 -2.51 16.62 -4.81
CA LEU A 52 -3.15 16.50 -3.49
C LEU A 52 -2.53 15.37 -2.69
N ILE A 53 -2.17 14.26 -3.33
CA ILE A 53 -1.49 13.13 -2.67
C ILE A 53 -0.08 13.52 -2.24
N ASN A 54 0.66 14.29 -3.06
CA ASN A 54 1.99 14.79 -2.69
C ASN A 54 1.93 15.73 -1.48
N MET A 55 0.95 16.63 -1.45
CA MET A 55 0.73 17.51 -0.29
C MET A 55 0.34 16.70 0.95
N LEU A 56 -0.57 15.74 0.81
CA LEU A 56 -0.96 14.85 1.90
C LEU A 56 0.23 14.04 2.44
N GLU A 57 1.14 13.60 1.58
CA GLU A 57 2.37 12.92 1.97
C GLU A 57 3.27 13.80 2.84
N SER A 58 3.48 15.06 2.45
CA SER A 58 4.24 16.01 3.26
C SER A 58 3.56 16.32 4.60
N GLU A 59 2.23 16.43 4.62
CA GLU A 59 1.47 16.74 5.84
C GLU A 59 1.39 15.59 6.84
N LEU A 60 1.29 14.35 6.34
CA LEU A 60 1.20 13.17 7.20
C LEU A 60 2.58 12.68 7.67
N ALA A 61 3.67 13.01 6.95
CA ALA A 61 5.02 12.56 7.28
C ALA A 61 5.41 12.73 8.77
N PRO A 62 5.12 13.86 9.45
CA PRO A 62 5.45 14.05 10.87
C PRO A 62 4.67 13.15 11.83
N TYR A 63 3.48 12.69 11.43
CA TYR A 63 2.58 11.89 12.27
C TYR A 63 2.69 10.39 11.98
N MET A 64 3.50 10.02 10.99
CA MET A 64 3.64 8.63 10.54
C MET A 64 4.80 7.93 11.24
N PRO A 65 4.67 6.63 11.56
CA PRO A 65 5.72 5.91 12.26
C PRO A 65 6.96 5.75 11.37
N VAL A 66 8.12 6.16 11.90
CA VAL A 66 9.41 6.03 11.22
C VAL A 66 9.71 4.56 10.95
N CYS A 67 9.93 4.21 9.69
CA CYS A 67 10.22 2.83 9.31
C CYS A 67 11.67 2.49 9.62
N ARG A 68 11.91 1.79 10.73
CA ARG A 68 13.27 1.40 11.17
C ARG A 68 13.88 0.21 10.41
N ARG A 69 13.13 -0.45 9.53
CA ARG A 69 13.56 -1.66 8.80
C ARG A 69 13.70 -1.35 7.31
N SER A 70 14.80 -1.74 6.67
CA SER A 70 15.11 -1.40 5.26
C SER A 70 14.23 -2.10 4.19
N GLY A 71 13.07 -2.64 4.57
CA GLY A 71 12.12 -3.29 3.66
C GLY A 71 10.65 -2.98 3.97
N GLY A 72 10.40 -1.94 4.79
CA GLY A 72 9.04 -1.47 5.08
C GLY A 72 8.38 -0.81 3.88
N LEU A 73 7.04 -0.71 3.92
CA LEU A 73 6.30 0.06 2.91
C LEU A 73 6.67 1.55 3.03
N SER A 74 6.90 2.20 1.89
CA SER A 74 7.10 3.64 1.84
C SER A 74 5.86 4.40 2.33
N LEU A 75 6.04 5.63 2.80
CA LEU A 75 4.95 6.49 3.25
C LEU A 75 3.88 6.62 2.16
N ARG A 76 4.29 7.00 0.94
CA ARG A 76 3.40 7.08 -0.22
C ARG A 76 2.59 5.82 -0.45
N LEU A 77 3.22 4.65 -0.42
CA LEU A 77 2.54 3.39 -0.69
C LEU A 77 1.49 3.07 0.39
N LYS A 78 1.76 3.42 1.66
CA LYS A 78 0.76 3.33 2.72
C LYS A 78 -0.43 4.25 2.44
N ILE A 79 -0.17 5.51 2.07
CA ILE A 79 -1.21 6.48 1.74
C ILE A 79 -2.06 6.00 0.56
N LEU A 80 -1.44 5.57 -0.55
CA LEU A 80 -2.17 5.06 -1.73
C LEU A 80 -3.00 3.81 -1.41
N CYS A 81 -2.46 2.90 -0.60
CA CYS A 81 -3.20 1.73 -0.11
C CYS A 81 -4.45 2.16 0.67
N THR A 82 -4.31 3.09 1.60
CA THR A 82 -5.42 3.59 2.42
C THR A 82 -6.45 4.34 1.59
N LEU A 83 -6.03 5.23 0.70
CA LEU A 83 -6.94 5.97 -0.18
C LEU A 83 -7.72 5.04 -1.10
N SER A 84 -7.06 4.03 -1.68
CA SER A 84 -7.73 3.03 -2.51
C SER A 84 -8.76 2.24 -1.72
N PHE A 85 -8.48 1.92 -0.45
CA PHE A 85 -9.43 1.27 0.44
C PHE A 85 -10.64 2.16 0.73
N LEU A 86 -10.42 3.42 1.14
CA LEU A 86 -11.49 4.38 1.42
C LEU A 86 -12.35 4.70 0.19
N ALA A 87 -11.74 4.80 -0.99
CA ALA A 87 -12.41 5.12 -2.24
C ALA A 87 -13.34 4.01 -2.77
N ASN A 88 -13.05 2.75 -2.45
CA ASN A 88 -13.71 1.58 -3.02
C ASN A 88 -14.46 0.72 -1.99
N GLY A 89 -14.24 0.93 -0.69
CA GLY A 89 -15.00 0.31 0.40
C GLY A 89 -14.79 -1.19 0.59
N SER A 90 -13.83 -1.82 -0.11
CA SER A 90 -13.55 -3.24 0.07
C SER A 90 -12.06 -3.57 -0.04
N TYR A 91 -11.61 -4.48 0.82
CA TYR A 91 -10.32 -5.16 0.64
C TYR A 91 -10.31 -5.95 -0.68
N GLN A 92 -11.45 -6.52 -1.10
CA GLN A 92 -11.55 -7.38 -2.29
C GLN A 92 -11.26 -6.66 -3.62
N LYS A 93 -11.54 -5.36 -3.75
CA LYS A 93 -11.15 -4.60 -4.95
C LYS A 93 -9.69 -4.15 -4.94
N LEU A 94 -9.05 -4.10 -3.77
CA LEU A 94 -7.59 -4.01 -3.68
C LEU A 94 -6.96 -5.23 -4.35
N ILE A 95 -7.58 -6.42 -4.22
CA ILE A 95 -7.16 -7.71 -4.84
C ILE A 95 -7.15 -7.67 -6.36
N GLY A 96 -7.96 -6.82 -6.98
CA GLY A 96 -8.03 -6.67 -8.44
C GLY A 96 -7.04 -5.65 -9.02
N ASN A 97 -6.56 -4.71 -8.23
CA ASN A 97 -5.65 -3.66 -8.67
C ASN A 97 -4.21 -4.00 -8.25
N ASN A 98 -3.22 -3.69 -9.09
CA ASN A 98 -1.80 -4.06 -8.94
C ASN A 98 -1.11 -3.72 -7.60
N LEU A 99 -1.79 -3.06 -6.65
CA LEU A 99 -1.29 -2.84 -5.29
C LEU A 99 -1.23 -4.14 -4.46
N ASP A 100 -2.12 -5.11 -4.70
CA ASP A 100 -2.14 -6.36 -3.93
C ASP A 100 -1.02 -7.33 -4.30
N THR A 101 -0.53 -7.29 -5.55
CA THR A 101 0.71 -7.99 -5.91
C THR A 101 1.93 -7.37 -5.22
N LEU A 102 1.78 -6.13 -4.73
CA LEU A 102 2.82 -5.41 -4.03
C LEU A 102 2.72 -5.56 -2.52
N ILE A 103 1.54 -5.70 -1.91
CA ILE A 103 1.37 -5.62 -0.46
C ILE A 103 0.59 -6.82 0.08
N SER A 104 1.07 -7.41 1.19
CA SER A 104 0.29 -8.46 1.88
C SER A 104 -0.86 -7.86 2.69
N GLN A 105 -1.97 -8.59 2.83
CA GLN A 105 -3.14 -8.14 3.60
C GLN A 105 -2.78 -7.63 5.02
N PRO A 106 -1.93 -8.29 5.84
CA PRO A 106 -1.55 -7.75 7.14
C PRO A 106 -0.79 -6.42 7.04
N SER A 107 -0.02 -6.24 5.98
CA SER A 107 0.71 -4.99 5.74
C SER A 107 -0.23 -3.88 5.28
N ALA A 108 -1.23 -4.19 4.46
CA ALA A 108 -2.27 -3.26 4.05
C ALA A 108 -3.11 -2.81 5.26
N SER A 109 -3.57 -3.75 6.10
CA SER A 109 -4.30 -3.43 7.33
C SER A 109 -3.51 -2.50 8.25
N ARG A 110 -2.23 -2.80 8.53
CA ARG A 110 -1.37 -1.91 9.32
C ARG A 110 -1.19 -0.53 8.68
N ALA A 111 -1.03 -0.47 7.35
CA ALA A 111 -0.89 0.79 6.64
C ALA A 111 -2.16 1.65 6.76
N ILE A 112 -3.33 1.04 6.62
CA ILE A 112 -4.64 1.68 6.79
C ILE A 112 -4.73 2.29 8.19
N HIS A 113 -4.52 1.50 9.23
CA HIS A 113 -4.58 2.01 10.61
C HIS A 113 -3.60 3.18 10.83
N GLN A 114 -2.34 3.04 10.43
CA GLN A 114 -1.34 4.11 10.59
C GLN A 114 -1.74 5.43 9.90
N VAL A 115 -2.24 5.35 8.66
CA VAL A 115 -2.66 6.54 7.91
C VAL A 115 -3.93 7.14 8.50
N ILE A 116 -4.90 6.33 8.92
CA ILE A 116 -6.12 6.81 9.57
C ILE A 116 -5.81 7.49 10.91
N ASP A 117 -4.92 6.92 11.71
CA ASP A 117 -4.49 7.53 12.97
C ASP A 117 -3.80 8.89 12.73
N ALA A 118 -2.96 8.97 11.69
CA ALA A 118 -2.33 10.22 11.29
C ALA A 118 -3.33 11.28 10.77
N LEU A 119 -4.33 10.87 9.98
CA LEU A 119 -5.42 11.74 9.52
C LEU A 119 -6.28 12.27 10.67
N ASN A 120 -6.47 11.46 11.71
CA ASN A 120 -7.21 11.84 12.92
C ASN A 120 -6.37 12.66 13.92
N ASN A 121 -5.13 13.03 13.57
CA ASN A 121 -4.36 13.94 14.41
C ASN A 121 -5.10 15.29 14.52
N ILE A 122 -5.15 15.84 15.74
CA ILE A 122 -5.89 17.08 16.01
C ILE A 122 -5.48 18.24 15.10
N ASN A 123 -4.19 18.34 14.75
CA ASN A 123 -3.67 19.39 13.88
C ASN A 123 -4.15 19.24 12.43
N ILE A 124 -4.35 18.00 11.96
CA ILE A 124 -4.90 17.72 10.63
C ILE A 124 -6.40 17.95 10.62
N VAL A 125 -7.12 17.43 11.62
CA VAL A 125 -8.57 17.55 11.72
C VAL A 125 -8.99 19.02 11.79
N GLN A 126 -8.37 19.83 12.66
CA GLN A 126 -8.70 21.25 12.80
C GLN A 126 -8.39 22.08 11.54
N LYS A 127 -7.45 21.61 10.72
CA LYS A 127 -7.12 22.25 9.44
C LYS A 127 -8.22 22.05 8.40
N TYR A 128 -8.76 20.83 8.28
CA TYR A 128 -9.68 20.46 7.21
C TYR A 128 -11.16 20.42 7.60
N ILE A 129 -11.47 20.16 8.87
CA ILE A 129 -12.84 20.03 9.38
C ILE A 129 -13.18 21.26 10.22
N ARG A 130 -14.09 22.10 9.70
CA ARG A 130 -14.68 23.22 10.43
C ARG A 130 -16.19 23.01 10.53
N PHE A 131 -16.68 22.90 11.76
CA PHE A 131 -18.11 22.84 12.01
C PHE A 131 -18.72 24.24 11.93
N PRO A 132 -19.95 24.39 11.41
CA PRO A 132 -20.65 25.66 11.45
C PRO A 132 -20.83 26.10 12.90
N GLN A 133 -20.55 27.37 13.19
CA GLN A 133 -20.82 27.96 14.50
C GLN A 133 -22.15 28.68 14.44
N ASN A 134 -23.04 28.38 15.38
CA ASN A 134 -24.29 29.12 15.54
C ASN A 134 -23.91 30.52 16.03
N SER A 135 -24.02 31.50 15.13
CA SER A 135 -23.95 32.93 15.46
C SER A 135 -25.31 33.41 15.93
#